data_AF-A0A9X0DCG0-F1
#
_entry.id   AF-A0A9X0DCG0-F1
#
_cell.length_a   1.000
_cell.length_b   1.000
_cell.length_c   1.000
_cell.angle_alpha   90.00
_cell.angle_beta   90.00
_cell.angle_gamma   90.00
#
_symmetry.space_group_name_H-M   'P 1'
#
loop_
_entity.id
_entity.type
_entity.pdbx_description
1 polymer ?
#
loop_
_entity_poly.entity_id
_entity_poly.type
_entity_poly.pdbx_seq_one_letter_code
_entity_poly.pdbx_strand_id
1 'polypeptide(L)'
;MTHSCSYFQTPELARKLNEDWHNEPGCHGKPFFNIPLENIVIDELHLMLRITDRLEEGIIMDIVKWDEDDNKTNPGRQKSQVHMTDFLTTVRSLGVSLNVYKVGEKLEWTSLSWWGEETPAEQAPREI
;
A
#
# COMPACT_ATOMS: atom_id res chain seq x y z
N MET A 1 2.09 12.20 23.85
CA MET A 1 1.23 13.35 24.20
C MET A 1 -0.20 12.97 23.87
N THR A 2 -1.09 12.94 24.85
CA THR A 2 -2.52 12.61 24.65
C THR A 2 -3.30 13.90 24.54
N HIS A 3 -3.80 14.22 23.35
CA HIS A 3 -4.67 15.37 23.14
C HIS A 3 -6.11 15.04 23.60
N SER A 4 -6.79 16.00 24.22
CA SER A 4 -8.21 15.89 24.54
C SER A 4 -9.04 15.95 23.26
N CYS A 5 -10.26 15.39 23.27
CA CYS A 5 -11.15 15.44 22.10
C CYS A 5 -11.45 16.89 21.63
N SER A 6 -11.48 17.85 22.57
CA SER A 6 -11.63 19.28 22.27
C SER A 6 -10.48 19.88 21.45
N TYR A 7 -9.27 19.28 21.50
CA TYR A 7 -8.13 19.72 20.70
C TYR A 7 -8.40 19.56 19.20
N PHE A 8 -9.06 18.47 18.78
CA PHE A 8 -9.36 18.23 17.37
C PHE A 8 -10.51 19.10 16.84
N GLN A 9 -11.16 19.87 17.70
CA GLN A 9 -12.22 20.81 17.34
C GLN A 9 -11.69 22.25 17.18
N THR A 10 -10.38 22.47 17.31
CA THR A 10 -9.83 23.83 17.21
C THR A 10 -9.89 24.36 15.77
N PRO A 11 -9.99 25.69 15.57
CA PRO A 11 -10.13 26.29 14.23
C PRO A 11 -8.97 26.02 13.29
N GLU A 12 -7.80 25.69 13.83
CA GLU A 12 -6.60 25.31 13.10
C GLU A 12 -6.70 23.91 12.50
N LEU A 13 -7.47 23.01 13.13
CA LEU A 13 -7.72 21.64 12.69
C LEU A 13 -9.08 21.47 11.99
N ALA A 14 -9.85 22.55 11.85
CA ALA A 14 -11.11 22.56 11.13
C ALA A 14 -10.88 22.21 9.64
N ARG A 15 -11.71 21.31 9.11
CA ARG A 15 -11.72 20.96 7.68
C ARG A 15 -12.15 22.19 6.87
N LYS A 16 -11.22 22.74 6.08
CA LYS A 16 -11.47 23.85 5.16
C LYS A 16 -11.25 23.36 3.74
N LEU A 17 -12.25 23.58 2.89
CA LEU A 17 -12.10 23.44 1.45
C LEU A 17 -11.83 24.84 0.88
N ASN A 18 -10.80 24.96 0.04
CA ASN A 18 -10.58 26.16 -0.75
C ASN A 18 -11.66 26.28 -1.83
N GLU A 19 -11.97 27.48 -2.34
CA GLU A 19 -12.97 27.64 -3.40
C GLU A 19 -12.61 26.85 -4.67
N ASP A 20 -11.31 26.71 -4.95
CA ASP A 20 -10.75 26.00 -6.10
C ASP A 20 -10.41 24.54 -5.83
N TRP A 21 -10.90 23.95 -4.73
CA TRP A 21 -10.59 22.57 -4.32
C TRP A 21 -10.81 21.52 -5.42
N HIS A 22 -11.78 21.75 -6.30
CA HIS A 22 -12.12 20.86 -7.41
C HIS A 22 -11.03 20.79 -8.48
N ASN A 23 -10.06 21.71 -8.47
CA ASN A 23 -8.87 21.72 -9.32
C ASN A 23 -7.65 21.13 -8.60
N GLU A 24 -7.78 20.72 -7.34
CA GLU A 24 -6.68 20.08 -6.60
C GLU A 24 -6.41 18.65 -7.14
N PRO A 25 -5.14 18.23 -7.20
CA PRO A 25 -4.78 16.90 -7.67
C PRO A 25 -5.46 15.81 -6.81
N GLY A 26 -6.18 14.91 -7.46
CA GLY A 26 -6.99 13.87 -6.81
C GLY A 26 -8.50 14.12 -6.86
N CYS A 27 -8.94 15.32 -7.24
CA CYS A 27 -10.34 15.60 -7.53
C CYS A 27 -10.66 15.29 -9.00
N HIS A 28 -11.63 14.41 -9.24
CA HIS A 28 -12.12 14.12 -10.60
C HIS A 28 -13.03 15.23 -11.15
N GLY A 29 -13.59 16.07 -10.27
CA GLY A 29 -14.47 17.17 -10.64
C GLY A 29 -15.34 17.63 -9.48
N LYS A 30 -16.21 18.61 -9.77
CA LYS A 30 -17.18 19.12 -8.81
C LYS A 30 -18.25 18.05 -8.49
N PRO A 31 -18.62 17.85 -7.22
CA PRO A 31 -19.63 16.88 -6.84
C PRO A 31 -20.99 17.30 -7.38
N PHE A 32 -21.82 16.30 -7.71
CA PHE A 32 -23.18 16.52 -8.20
C PHE A 32 -24.08 17.19 -7.15
N PHE A 33 -23.81 16.95 -5.87
CA PHE A 33 -24.55 17.52 -4.75
C PHE A 33 -23.62 18.39 -3.89
N ASN A 34 -24.18 19.48 -3.38
CA ASN A 34 -23.48 20.32 -2.42
C ASN A 34 -23.66 19.73 -1.01
N ILE A 35 -22.77 18.82 -0.63
CA ILE A 35 -22.81 18.15 0.68
C ILE A 35 -21.97 18.98 1.67
N PRO A 36 -22.54 19.43 2.80
CA PRO A 36 -21.76 20.10 3.84
C PRO A 36 -20.65 19.20 4.39
N LEU A 37 -19.47 19.76 4.68
CA LEU A 37 -18.29 18.99 5.10
C LEU A 37 -18.52 18.24 6.41
N GLU A 38 -19.33 18.80 7.30
CA GLU A 38 -19.75 18.17 8.55
C GLU A 38 -20.48 16.83 8.33
N ASN A 39 -21.11 16.64 7.17
CA ASN A 39 -21.84 15.42 6.81
C ASN A 39 -20.96 14.41 6.06
N ILE A 40 -19.73 14.78 5.71
CA ILE A 40 -18.77 13.87 5.10
C ILE A 40 -18.06 13.12 6.22
N VAL A 41 -18.28 11.82 6.29
CA VAL A 41 -17.52 10.90 7.16
C VAL A 41 -16.44 10.24 6.31
N ILE A 42 -15.20 10.34 6.77
CA ILE A 42 -14.08 9.65 6.11
C ILE A 42 -14.18 8.17 6.46
N ASP A 43 -14.05 7.31 5.46
CA ASP A 43 -13.89 5.88 5.69
C ASP A 43 -12.47 5.61 6.21
N GLU A 44 -12.33 5.62 7.53
CA GLU A 44 -11.05 5.42 8.22
C GLU A 44 -10.45 4.04 7.92
N LEU A 45 -11.30 3.00 7.79
CA LEU A 45 -10.84 1.66 7.48
C LEU A 45 -10.28 1.60 6.07
N HIS A 46 -11.00 2.13 5.09
CA HIS A 46 -10.54 2.17 3.70
C HIS A 46 -9.27 3.02 3.55
N LEU A 47 -9.17 4.13 4.27
CA LEU A 47 -7.96 4.95 4.30
C LEU A 47 -6.77 4.18 4.86
N MET A 48 -6.97 3.46 5.97
CA MET A 48 -5.93 2.63 6.57
C MET A 48 -5.48 1.52 5.62
N LEU A 49 -6.40 0.83 4.95
CA LEU A 49 -6.07 -0.20 3.96
C LEU A 49 -5.25 0.38 2.81
N ARG A 50 -5.63 1.55 2.28
CA ARG A 50 -4.85 2.24 1.24
C ARG A 50 -3.45 2.65 1.69
N ILE A 51 -3.31 3.10 2.93
CA ILE A 51 -1.99 3.44 3.50
C ILE A 51 -1.15 2.17 3.63
N THR A 52 -1.74 1.09 4.15
CA THR A 52 -1.06 -0.20 4.29
C THR A 52 -0.61 -0.75 2.94
N ASP A 53 -1.45 -0.69 1.90
CA ASP A 53 -1.08 -1.13 0.55
C ASP A 53 0.17 -0.39 0.02
N ARG A 54 0.30 0.92 0.29
CA ARG A 54 1.48 1.70 -0.12
C ARG A 54 2.73 1.42 0.71
N LEU A 55 2.55 1.15 2.01
CA LEU A 55 3.66 0.76 2.87
C LEU A 55 4.17 -0.64 2.52
N GLU A 56 3.27 -1.56 2.21
CA GLU A 56 3.58 -2.91 1.74
C GLU A 56 4.39 -2.86 0.43
N GLU A 57 3.93 -2.09 -0.55
CA GLU A 57 4.66 -1.86 -1.80
C GLU A 57 6.08 -1.35 -1.54
N GLY A 58 6.22 -0.34 -0.68
CA GLY A 58 7.53 0.24 -0.36
C GLY A 58 8.49 -0.79 0.25
N ILE A 59 8.03 -1.57 1.23
CA ILE A 59 8.83 -2.60 1.89
C ILE A 59 9.27 -3.68 0.89
N ILE A 60 8.36 -4.17 0.05
CA ILE A 60 8.68 -5.22 -0.93
C ILE A 60 9.72 -4.71 -1.93
N MET A 61 9.54 -3.49 -2.45
CA MET A 61 10.48 -2.90 -3.42
C MET A 61 11.87 -2.67 -2.81
N ASP A 62 11.94 -2.24 -1.55
CA ASP A 62 13.20 -2.04 -0.85
C ASP A 62 13.95 -3.37 -0.64
N ILE A 63 13.24 -4.45 -0.29
CA ILE A 63 13.84 -5.79 -0.14
C ILE A 63 14.35 -6.31 -1.48
N VAL A 64 13.58 -6.16 -2.56
CA VAL A 64 14.02 -6.56 -3.90
C VAL A 64 15.28 -5.82 -4.30
N LYS A 65 15.31 -4.51 -4.09
CA LYS A 65 16.50 -3.69 -4.37
C LYS A 65 17.70 -4.14 -3.55
N TRP A 66 17.48 -4.51 -2.28
CA TRP A 66 18.54 -5.01 -1.42
C TRP A 66 19.12 -6.34 -1.94
N ASP A 67 18.28 -7.30 -2.30
CA ASP A 67 18.72 -8.54 -2.95
C ASP A 67 19.45 -8.25 -4.28
N GLU A 68 18.99 -7.28 -5.07
CA GLU A 68 19.68 -6.88 -6.30
C GLU A 68 21.07 -6.29 -6.06
N ASP A 69 21.21 -5.42 -5.07
CA ASP A 69 22.47 -4.76 -4.76
C ASP A 69 23.49 -5.74 -4.19
N ASP A 70 23.08 -6.66 -3.30
CA ASP A 70 23.94 -7.74 -2.80
C ASP A 70 24.44 -8.67 -3.92
N ASN A 71 23.58 -8.95 -4.89
CA ASN A 71 23.92 -9.75 -6.06
C ASN A 71 24.88 -9.02 -7.03
N LYS A 72 24.82 -7.67 -7.12
CA LYS A 72 25.77 -6.86 -7.91
C LYS A 72 27.15 -6.81 -7.25
N THR A 73 27.21 -6.71 -5.92
CA THR A 73 28.47 -6.61 -5.18
C THR A 73 29.27 -7.92 -5.22
N ASN A 74 28.60 -9.07 -5.34
CA ASN A 74 29.24 -10.39 -5.36
C ASN A 74 28.91 -11.18 -6.63
N PRO A 75 29.44 -10.80 -7.81
CA PRO A 75 29.06 -11.37 -9.10
C PRO A 75 29.43 -12.85 -9.29
N GLY A 76 30.30 -13.40 -8.43
CA GLY A 76 30.68 -14.82 -8.43
C GLY A 76 29.80 -15.73 -7.57
N ARG A 77 28.88 -15.16 -6.78
CA ARG A 77 27.94 -15.91 -5.94
C ARG A 77 26.68 -16.20 -6.75
N GLN A 78 26.13 -17.41 -6.60
CA GLN A 78 24.82 -17.72 -7.19
C GLN A 78 23.79 -16.70 -6.70
N LYS A 79 23.05 -16.09 -7.63
CA LYS A 79 22.04 -15.09 -7.31
C LYS A 79 21.06 -15.68 -6.30
N SER A 80 20.96 -15.05 -5.15
CA SER A 80 20.16 -15.53 -4.04
C SER A 80 19.20 -14.41 -3.60
N GLN A 81 17.96 -14.79 -3.30
CA GLN A 81 16.93 -13.91 -2.76
C GLN A 81 16.81 -14.14 -1.25
N VAL A 82 17.93 -13.96 -0.54
CA VAL A 82 18.00 -14.30 0.89
C VAL A 82 17.07 -13.39 1.68
N HIS A 83 17.10 -12.08 1.38
CA HIS A 83 16.32 -11.10 2.12
C HIS A 83 14.83 -11.25 1.87
N MET A 84 14.42 -11.50 0.62
CA MET A 84 13.02 -11.81 0.31
C MET A 84 12.54 -13.09 1.01
N THR A 85 13.36 -14.14 1.03
CA THR A 85 12.99 -15.41 1.69
C THR A 85 12.82 -15.24 3.20
N ASP A 86 13.73 -14.50 3.84
CA ASP A 86 13.67 -14.23 5.29
C ASP A 86 12.46 -13.36 5.64
N PHE A 87 12.15 -12.36 4.80
CA PHE A 87 10.95 -11.54 4.93
C PHE A 87 9.68 -12.37 4.83
N LEU A 88 9.53 -13.18 3.77
CA LEU A 88 8.36 -14.04 3.59
C LEU A 88 8.21 -15.04 4.74
N THR A 89 9.32 -15.59 5.24
CA THR A 89 9.31 -16.50 6.39
C THR A 89 8.80 -15.79 7.65
N THR A 90 9.27 -14.56 7.89
CA THR A 90 8.82 -13.74 9.02
C THR A 90 7.33 -13.41 8.91
N VAL A 91 6.87 -12.96 7.75
CA VAL A 91 5.45 -12.60 7.53
C VAL A 91 4.54 -13.82 7.70
N ARG A 92 4.94 -14.98 7.16
CA ARG A 92 4.20 -16.23 7.32
C ARG A 92 4.19 -16.70 8.77
N SER A 93 5.25 -16.45 9.55
CA SER A 93 5.27 -16.75 10.99
C SER A 93 4.25 -15.94 11.79
N LEU A 94 3.84 -14.76 11.28
CA LEU A 94 2.80 -13.92 11.86
C LEU A 94 1.38 -14.37 11.46
N GLY A 95 1.25 -15.43 10.65
CA GLY A 95 -0.04 -15.95 10.18
C GLY A 95 -0.60 -15.23 8.95
N VAL A 96 0.20 -14.38 8.29
CA VAL A 96 -0.20 -13.67 7.08
C VAL A 96 0.31 -14.40 5.85
N SER A 97 -0.59 -14.75 4.93
CA SER A 97 -0.22 -15.36 3.65
C SER A 97 0.15 -14.27 2.65
N LEU A 98 1.45 -13.97 2.57
CA LEU A 98 2.02 -13.09 1.55
C LEU A 98 2.80 -13.92 0.52
N ASN A 99 2.50 -13.71 -0.75
CA ASN A 99 3.25 -14.25 -1.88
C ASN A 99 3.64 -13.12 -2.82
N VAL A 100 4.88 -13.13 -3.28
CA VAL A 100 5.44 -12.18 -4.24
C VAL A 100 5.81 -12.97 -5.50
N TYR A 101 5.36 -12.50 -6.66
CA TYR A 101 5.55 -13.18 -7.94
C TYR A 101 5.73 -12.18 -9.08
N LYS A 102 6.20 -12.66 -10.23
CA LYS A 102 6.36 -11.83 -11.43
C LYS A 102 5.25 -12.11 -12.44
N VAL A 103 4.60 -11.05 -12.91
CA VAL A 103 3.65 -11.08 -14.02
C VAL A 103 4.26 -10.27 -15.16
N GLY A 104 4.84 -10.97 -16.14
CA GLY A 104 5.66 -10.36 -17.18
C GLY A 104 6.92 -9.69 -16.60
N GLU A 105 7.07 -8.38 -16.85
CA GLU A 105 8.15 -7.57 -16.28
C GLU A 105 7.80 -6.93 -14.93
N LYS A 106 6.54 -7.04 -14.50
CA LYS A 106 6.04 -6.40 -13.28
C LYS A 106 6.10 -7.36 -12.10
N LEU A 107 6.46 -6.82 -10.93
CA LEU A 107 6.36 -7.52 -9.66
C LEU A 107 4.95 -7.32 -9.09
N GLU A 108 4.31 -8.42 -8.70
CA GLU A 108 2.99 -8.43 -8.08
C GLU A 108 3.01 -9.25 -6.79
N TRP A 109 2.07 -8.99 -5.90
CA TRP A 109 1.97 -9.68 -4.61
C TRP A 109 0.52 -9.82 -4.17
N THR A 110 0.27 -10.75 -3.25
CA THR A 110 -1.06 -10.95 -2.66
C THR A 110 -1.38 -9.81 -1.70
N SER A 111 -2.00 -8.75 -2.19
CA SER A 111 -2.47 -7.65 -1.36
C SER A 111 -3.66 -8.06 -0.50
N LEU A 112 -3.74 -7.48 0.70
CA LEU A 112 -4.88 -7.65 1.61
C LEU A 112 -6.16 -6.99 1.11
N SER A 113 -6.10 -6.07 0.13
CA SER A 113 -7.27 -5.43 -0.47
C SER A 113 -7.93 -6.27 -1.59
N TRP A 114 -7.31 -7.39 -1.98
CA TRP A 114 -7.75 -8.27 -3.07
C TRP A 114 -8.79 -9.35 -2.69
N TRP A 115 -9.70 -9.07 -1.75
CA TRP A 115 -10.87 -9.94 -1.50
C TRP A 115 -12.06 -9.58 -2.41
N GLY A 116 -11.86 -9.52 -3.74
CA GLY A 116 -12.99 -9.12 -4.60
C GLY A 116 -12.89 -9.23 -6.12
N GLU A 117 -11.72 -9.43 -6.73
CA GLU A 117 -11.64 -9.67 -8.18
C GLU A 117 -11.13 -11.09 -8.45
N GLU A 118 -11.94 -11.84 -9.19
CA GLU A 118 -11.69 -13.23 -9.57
C GLU A 118 -10.32 -13.35 -10.27
N THR A 119 -9.50 -14.25 -9.76
CA THR A 119 -8.31 -14.75 -10.47
C THR A 119 -8.72 -15.22 -11.87
N PRO A 120 -8.04 -14.80 -12.96
CA PRO A 120 -8.00 -15.63 -14.14
C PRO A 120 -7.23 -16.89 -13.72
N ALA A 121 -7.97 -17.99 -13.54
CA ALA A 121 -7.39 -19.31 -13.51
C ALA A 121 -6.50 -19.46 -14.76
N GLU A 122 -5.38 -20.16 -14.59
CA GLU A 122 -4.47 -20.62 -15.66
C GLU A 122 -3.25 -19.73 -15.95
N GLN A 123 -2.34 -19.68 -14.98
CA GLN A 123 -0.93 -20.07 -15.18
C GLN A 123 -0.23 -20.07 -13.82
N ALA A 124 0.15 -21.24 -13.34
CA ALA A 124 0.99 -21.37 -12.15
C ALA A 124 2.28 -20.55 -12.36
N PRO A 125 2.53 -19.48 -11.57
CA PRO A 125 3.79 -18.77 -11.66
C PRO A 125 4.89 -19.63 -11.06
N ARG A 126 6.06 -19.63 -11.71
CA ARG A 126 7.28 -20.15 -11.08
C ARG A 126 7.55 -19.26 -9.87
N GLU A 127 7.44 -19.86 -8.68
CA GLU A 127 8.03 -19.31 -7.46
C GLU A 127 9.50 -19.00 -7.76
N ILE A 128 9.94 -17.82 -7.32
CA ILE A 128 11.33 -17.40 -7.42
C ILE A 128 12.10 -17.97 -6.23
#